data_AF-A0A520AG00-F1
#
_entry.id   AF-A0A520AG00-F1
#
_cell.length_a   1.000
_cell.length_b   1.000
_cell.length_c   1.000
_cell.angle_alpha   90.00
_cell.angle_beta   90.00
_cell.angle_gamma   90.00
#
_symmetry.space_group_name_H-M   'P 1'
#
loop_
_entity.id
_entity.type
_entity.pdbx_description
1 polymer ?
#
loop_
_entity_poly.entity_id
_entity_poly.type
_entity_poly.pdbx_seq_one_letter_code
_entity_poly.pdbx_strand_id
1 'polypeptide(L)'
;MTLEGNILKVLVPEFKIPSQFTFPKGTNSCVASISISQLNISQSIKNWALYHSFEINADQEVYPAQELAFEVENECLCVAVIGLFYSEKYNGTSTTYNSKAFSPANVIGALITPGVYVAPPLPPISHSSFDNRWTFESKLKF
;
A
#
# COMPACT_ATOMS: atom_id res chain seq x y z
N MET A 1 -7.07 5.84 7.98
CA MET A 1 -5.61 5.78 8.26
C MET A 1 -5.25 7.02 9.05
N THR A 2 -4.50 6.86 10.13
CA THR A 2 -4.10 7.95 11.03
C THR A 2 -2.64 7.79 11.45
N LEU A 3 -1.96 8.89 11.75
CA LEU A 3 -0.58 8.89 12.22
C LEU A 3 -0.53 9.44 13.64
N GLU A 4 0.05 8.67 14.55
CA GLU A 4 0.30 9.06 15.94
C GLU A 4 1.80 8.92 16.22
N GLY A 5 2.51 10.05 16.22
CA GLY A 5 3.97 10.02 16.25
C GLY A 5 4.54 9.37 14.99
N ASN A 6 5.28 8.27 15.16
CA ASN A 6 5.83 7.44 14.09
C ASN A 6 5.02 6.15 13.84
N ILE A 7 3.82 6.03 14.43
CA ILE A 7 2.96 4.86 14.27
C ILE A 7 1.81 5.17 13.32
N LEU A 8 1.83 4.51 12.17
CA LEU A 8 0.76 4.53 11.18
C LEU A 8 -0.29 3.48 11.54
N LYS A 9 -1.51 3.94 11.80
CA LYS A 9 -2.66 3.08 12.11
C LYS A 9 -3.56 2.91 10.89
N VAL A 10 -3.83 1.65 10.55
CA VAL A 10 -4.79 1.26 9.51
C VAL A 10 -5.91 0.47 10.15
N LEU A 11 -7.13 0.99 10.07
CA LEU A 11 -8.32 0.30 10.55
C LEU A 11 -8.87 -0.59 9.45
N VAL A 12 -8.98 -1.89 9.73
CA VAL A 12 -9.82 -2.80 8.96
C VAL A 12 -11.17 -2.85 9.67
N PRO A 13 -12.26 -2.35 9.05
CA PRO A 13 -13.56 -2.36 9.68
C PRO A 13 -14.10 -3.78 9.80
N GLU A 14 -15.10 -3.97 10.66
CA GLU A 14 -15.93 -5.17 10.60
C GLU A 14 -16.73 -5.18 9.29
N PHE A 15 -16.87 -6.34 8.66
CA PHE A 15 -17.75 -6.50 7.50
C PHE A 15 -18.33 -7.90 7.41
N LYS A 16 -19.56 -7.99 6.87
CA LYS A 16 -20.24 -9.24 6.60
C LYS A 16 -19.80 -9.80 5.26
N ILE A 17 -19.20 -10.99 5.26
CA ILE A 17 -18.67 -11.61 4.05
C ILE A 17 -19.78 -11.81 3.00
N PRO A 18 -20.92 -12.45 3.30
CA PRO A 18 -21.89 -12.82 2.25
C PRO A 18 -22.55 -11.61 1.57
N SER A 19 -22.56 -10.44 2.20
CA SER A 19 -23.21 -9.23 1.68
C SER A 19 -22.25 -8.15 1.18
N GLN A 20 -20.99 -8.13 1.65
CA GLN A 20 -20.04 -7.04 1.37
C GLN A 20 -18.74 -7.53 0.72
N PHE A 21 -18.50 -8.85 0.67
CA PHE A 21 -17.27 -9.42 0.12
C PHE A 21 -17.58 -10.55 -0.86
N THR A 22 -17.19 -10.37 -2.12
CA THR A 22 -17.50 -11.34 -3.19
C THR A 22 -16.31 -12.24 -3.48
N PHE A 23 -16.58 -13.55 -3.52
CA PHE A 23 -15.63 -14.55 -4.00
C PHE A 23 -15.85 -14.84 -5.48
N PRO A 24 -14.80 -14.82 -6.32
CA PRO A 24 -14.87 -15.37 -7.67
C PRO A 24 -15.31 -16.83 -7.67
N LYS A 25 -15.98 -17.25 -8.75
CA LYS A 25 -16.44 -18.63 -8.92
C LYS A 25 -15.25 -19.61 -8.79
N GLY A 26 -15.42 -20.63 -7.95
CA GLY A 26 -14.40 -21.64 -7.71
C GLY A 26 -13.32 -21.23 -6.71
N THR A 27 -13.51 -20.13 -5.97
CA THR A 27 -12.62 -19.73 -4.87
C THR A 27 -13.38 -19.78 -3.54
N ASN A 28 -12.69 -20.12 -2.46
CA ASN A 28 -13.28 -20.22 -1.12
C ASN A 28 -12.41 -19.58 -0.03
N SER A 29 -11.24 -19.07 -0.39
CA SER A 29 -10.29 -18.39 0.50
C SER A 29 -9.74 -17.15 -0.20
N CYS A 30 -9.48 -16.10 0.57
CA CYS A 30 -8.84 -14.89 0.11
C CYS A 30 -7.83 -14.42 1.16
N VAL A 31 -6.58 -14.20 0.74
CA VAL A 31 -5.59 -13.51 1.56
C VAL A 31 -5.65 -12.03 1.19
N ALA A 32 -6.05 -11.20 2.13
CA ALA A 32 -5.90 -9.75 2.03
C ALA A 32 -4.51 -9.36 2.54
N SER A 33 -3.76 -8.60 1.75
CA SER A 33 -2.45 -8.08 2.14
C SER A 33 -2.47 -6.57 2.11
N ILE A 34 -2.19 -5.96 3.26
CA ILE A 34 -1.98 -4.53 3.39
C ILE A 34 -0.48 -4.28 3.37
N SER A 35 -0.05 -3.39 2.50
CA SER A 35 1.33 -2.96 2.37
C SER A 35 1.46 -1.45 2.56
N ILE A 36 2.47 -1.02 3.32
CA ILE A 36 2.81 0.40 3.48
C ILE A 36 4.13 0.63 2.75
N SER A 37 4.07 1.24 1.57
CA SER A 37 5.27 1.67 0.84
C SER A 37 5.75 2.99 1.40
N GLN A 38 7.04 3.08 1.69
CA GLN A 38 7.67 4.29 2.21
C GLN A 38 8.65 4.86 1.20
N LEU A 39 8.37 6.10 0.79
CA LEU A 39 9.23 6.87 -0.10
C LEU A 39 9.88 7.98 0.73
N ASN A 40 11.14 7.79 1.05
CA ASN A 40 11.94 8.81 1.73
C ASN A 40 12.12 10.02 0.81
N ILE A 41 11.75 11.21 1.31
CA ILE A 41 11.78 12.45 0.53
C ILE A 41 13.21 13.04 0.48
N SER A 42 14.04 12.77 1.50
CA SER A 42 15.39 13.33 1.64
C SER A 42 16.50 12.43 1.06
N GLN A 43 16.31 11.11 1.07
CA GLN A 43 17.25 10.13 0.54
C GLN A 43 16.68 9.50 -0.73
N SER A 44 17.43 9.57 -1.84
CA SER A 44 17.10 8.92 -3.11
C SER A 44 16.50 7.52 -2.92
N ILE A 45 15.17 7.45 -3.03
CA ILE A 45 14.27 6.29 -3.04
C ILE A 45 14.84 5.01 -2.40
N LYS A 46 14.60 4.83 -1.10
CA LYS A 46 14.62 3.50 -0.47
C LYS A 46 13.19 3.07 -0.21
N ASN A 47 12.66 2.20 -1.08
CA ASN A 47 11.36 1.58 -0.86
C ASN A 47 11.53 0.38 0.07
N TRP A 48 11.13 0.54 1.32
CA TRP A 48 10.84 -0.59 2.20
C TRP A 48 9.33 -0.65 2.39
N ALA A 49 8.79 -1.86 2.27
CA ALA A 49 7.36 -2.09 2.42
C ALA A 49 7.13 -2.91 3.69
N LEU A 50 6.28 -2.37 4.55
CA LEU A 50 5.74 -3.10 5.69
C LEU A 50 4.51 -3.86 5.22
N TYR A 51 4.35 -5.10 5.66
CA TYR A 51 3.25 -5.95 5.22
C TYR A 51 2.51 -6.54 6.41
N HIS A 52 1.20 -6.60 6.29
CA HIS A 52 0.35 -7.41 7.15
C HIS A 52 -0.67 -8.12 6.28
N SER A 53 -0.77 -9.45 6.44
CA SER A 53 -1.74 -10.25 5.71
C SER A 53 -2.68 -10.98 6.66
N PHE A 54 -3.92 -11.11 6.23
CA PHE A 54 -4.95 -11.85 6.94
C PHE A 54 -5.81 -12.64 5.96
N GLU A 55 -6.36 -13.74 6.44
CA GLU A 55 -7.17 -14.65 5.64
C GLU A 55 -8.65 -14.44 5.90
N ILE A 56 -9.42 -14.45 4.80
CA ILE A 56 -10.87 -14.37 4.77
C ILE A 56 -11.36 -15.65 4.07
N ASN A 57 -12.25 -16.38 4.73
CA ASN A 57 -12.84 -17.59 4.17
C ASN A 57 -14.28 -17.33 3.73
N ALA A 58 -14.73 -18.01 2.67
CA ALA A 58 -16.05 -17.81 2.10
C ALA A 58 -17.20 -18.31 3.01
N ASP A 59 -16.89 -19.18 3.97
CA ASP A 59 -17.81 -19.70 4.98
C ASP A 59 -17.88 -18.84 6.25
N GLN A 60 -17.01 -17.82 6.39
CA GLN A 60 -17.10 -16.87 7.48
C GLN A 60 -18.32 -15.95 7.28
N GLU A 61 -19.09 -15.71 8.35
CA GLU A 61 -20.19 -14.75 8.26
C GLU A 61 -19.70 -13.31 8.36
N VAL A 62 -18.74 -13.06 9.26
CA VAL A 62 -18.25 -11.73 9.61
C VAL A 62 -16.74 -11.78 9.75
N TYR A 63 -16.07 -10.77 9.18
CA TYR A 63 -14.68 -10.46 9.50
C TYR A 63 -14.65 -9.39 10.59
N PRO A 64 -13.96 -9.60 11.73
CA PRO A 64 -13.97 -8.67 12.85
C PRO A 64 -13.16 -7.41 12.53
N ALA A 65 -13.53 -6.30 13.17
CA ALA A 65 -12.73 -5.09 13.12
C ALA A 65 -11.35 -5.32 13.77
N GLN A 66 -10.30 -4.76 13.18
CA GLN A 66 -8.96 -4.78 13.74
C GLN A 66 -8.20 -3.50 13.38
N GLU A 67 -7.30 -3.08 14.28
CA GLU A 67 -6.37 -1.99 14.06
C GLU A 67 -4.98 -2.57 13.81
N LEU A 68 -4.38 -2.17 12.70
CA LEU A 68 -3.01 -2.52 12.34
C LEU A 68 -2.11 -1.32 12.62
N ALA A 69 -1.03 -1.55 13.35
CA ALA A 69 -0.04 -0.52 13.67
C ALA A 69 1.28 -0.82 12.96
N PHE A 70 1.80 0.18 12.25
CA PHE A 70 3.05 0.09 11.50
C PHE A 70 3.99 1.20 11.95
N GLU A 71 5.22 0.86 12.32
CA GLU A 71 6.25 1.86 12.61
C GLU A 71 6.83 2.39 11.30
N VAL A 72 6.69 3.69 11.06
CA VAL A 72 7.12 4.36 9.82
C VAL A 72 8.24 5.36 10.08
N GLU A 73 9.09 5.57 9.08
CA GLU A 73 10.16 6.56 9.14
C GLU A 73 9.60 7.99 9.05
N ASN A 74 10.30 8.94 9.68
CA ASN A 74 10.07 10.37 9.48
C ASN A 74 10.46 10.79 8.04
N GLU A 75 9.97 11.93 7.58
CA GLU A 75 10.30 12.49 6.24
C GLU A 75 9.96 11.57 5.07
N CYS A 76 8.91 10.75 5.22
CA CYS A 76 8.51 9.77 4.23
C CYS A 76 7.08 10.02 3.75
N LEU A 77 6.85 9.84 2.45
CA LEU A 77 5.52 9.58 1.93
C LEU A 77 5.18 8.11 2.16
N CYS A 78 4.20 7.85 3.02
CA CYS A 78 3.66 6.53 3.28
C CYS A 78 2.42 6.30 2.41
N VAL A 79 2.44 5.29 1.55
CA VAL A 79 1.29 4.88 0.74
C VAL A 79 0.81 3.50 1.19
N ALA A 80 -0.41 3.43 1.71
CA ALA A 80 -1.05 2.20 2.12
C ALA A 80 -1.85 1.60 0.96
N VAL A 81 -1.58 0.35 0.63
CA VAL A 81 -2.24 -0.38 -0.47
C VAL A 81 -2.76 -1.71 0.07
N ILE A 82 -3.97 -2.09 -0.31
CA ILE A 82 -4.52 -3.43 -0.09
C ILE A 82 -4.53 -4.20 -1.41
N GLY A 83 -4.11 -5.47 -1.37
CA GLY A 83 -4.28 -6.44 -2.46
C GLY A 83 -5.05 -7.66 -1.96
N LEU A 84 -5.93 -8.20 -2.80
CA LEU A 84 -6.71 -9.40 -2.49
C LEU A 84 -6.26 -10.56 -3.37
N PHE A 85 -5.88 -11.68 -2.74
CA PHE A 85 -5.34 -12.85 -3.40
C PHE A 85 -6.26 -14.04 -3.13
N TYR A 86 -7.06 -14.40 -4.14
CA TYR A 86 -8.06 -15.47 -4.01
C TYR A 86 -7.44 -16.83 -4.31
N SER A 87 -7.92 -17.87 -3.63
CA SER A 87 -7.56 -19.25 -3.89
C SER A 87 -8.72 -20.21 -3.67
N GLU A 88 -8.60 -21.37 -4.31
CA GLU A 88 -9.37 -22.56 -3.96
C GLU A 88 -8.53 -23.40 -3.00
N LYS A 89 -9.03 -23.60 -1.78
CA LYS A 89 -8.45 -24.50 -0.79
C LYS A 89 -9.27 -25.78 -0.72
N TYR A 90 -8.63 -26.90 -1.00
CA TYR A 90 -9.23 -28.23 -0.90
C TYR A 90 -8.20 -29.26 -0.45
N ASN A 91 -8.51 -30.03 0.60
CA ASN A 91 -7.66 -31.10 1.15
C ASN A 91 -6.18 -30.69 1.33
N GLY A 92 -5.93 -29.51 1.89
CA GLY A 92 -4.58 -29.00 2.14
C GLY A 92 -3.83 -28.47 0.91
N THR A 93 -4.42 -28.61 -0.29
CA THR A 93 -3.92 -27.96 -1.51
C THR A 93 -4.55 -26.58 -1.66
N SER A 94 -3.75 -25.58 -2.02
CA SER A 94 -4.22 -24.23 -2.33
C SER A 94 -3.88 -23.91 -3.79
N THR A 95 -4.90 -23.71 -4.61
CA THR A 95 -4.77 -23.29 -6.01
C THR A 95 -5.08 -21.81 -6.11
N THR A 96 -4.05 -20.99 -6.38
CA THR A 96 -4.23 -19.54 -6.51
C THR A 96 -5.03 -19.20 -7.75
N TYR A 97 -6.06 -18.38 -7.58
CA TYR A 97 -6.78 -17.76 -8.69
C TYR A 97 -5.95 -16.61 -9.25
N ASN A 98 -5.35 -16.80 -10.42
CA ASN A 98 -4.55 -15.79 -11.10
C ASN A 98 -5.18 -15.42 -12.44
N SER A 99 -5.85 -14.27 -12.50
CA SER A 99 -6.44 -13.74 -13.73
C SER A 99 -5.97 -12.31 -13.93
N LYS A 100 -5.41 -11.99 -15.11
CA LYS A 100 -5.07 -10.61 -15.46
C LYS A 100 -6.28 -9.69 -15.46
N ALA A 101 -7.47 -10.23 -15.75
CA ALA A 101 -8.71 -9.46 -15.75
C ALA A 101 -9.24 -9.19 -14.32
N PHE A 102 -8.73 -9.89 -13.31
CA PHE A 102 -9.20 -9.80 -11.94
C PHE A 102 -8.03 -9.87 -10.96
N SER A 103 -7.40 -8.71 -10.75
CA SER A 103 -6.34 -8.48 -9.76
C SER A 103 -6.73 -7.32 -8.84
N PRO A 104 -7.73 -7.52 -7.95
CA PRO A 104 -8.23 -6.47 -7.08
C PRO A 104 -7.15 -5.96 -6.12
N ALA A 105 -6.76 -4.71 -6.33
CA ALA A 105 -5.89 -3.95 -5.45
C ALA A 105 -6.39 -2.50 -5.38
N ASN A 106 -6.18 -1.83 -4.25
CA ASN A 106 -6.59 -0.44 -4.08
C ASN A 106 -5.65 0.31 -3.13
N VAL A 107 -5.50 1.61 -3.36
CA VAL A 107 -4.83 2.52 -2.43
C VAL A 107 -5.83 2.87 -1.32
N ILE A 108 -5.48 2.51 -0.09
CA ILE A 108 -6.28 2.81 1.11
C ILE A 108 -6.13 4.30 1.47
N GLY A 109 -4.92 4.82 1.29
CA GLY A 109 -4.61 6.23 1.53
C GLY A 109 -3.12 6.49 1.46
N ALA A 110 -2.78 7.77 1.52
CA ALA A 110 -1.40 8.23 1.60
C ALA A 110 -1.29 9.33 2.66
N LEU A 111 -0.14 9.39 3.34
CA LEU A 111 0.21 10.51 4.22
C LEU A 111 1.71 10.77 4.21
N ILE A 112 2.09 11.95 4.68
CA ILE A 112 3.49 12.33 4.84
C ILE A 112 3.77 12.37 6.34
N THR A 113 4.82 11.68 6.78
CA THR A 113 5.26 11.73 8.18
C THR A 113 5.96 13.06 8.48
N PRO A 114 5.90 13.56 9.73
CA PRO A 114 6.58 14.79 10.11
C PRO A 114 8.07 14.76 9.79
N GLY A 115 8.60 15.94 9.44
CA GLY A 115 10.02 16.13 9.19
C GLY A 115 10.30 17.35 8.31
N VAL A 116 11.58 17.69 8.15
CA VAL A 116 11.99 18.90 7.43
C VAL A 116 12.74 18.46 6.18
N TYR A 117 12.12 18.60 5.03
CA TYR A 117 12.83 18.42 3.77
C TYR A 117 13.92 19.50 3.64
N VAL A 118 15.17 19.07 3.67
CA VAL A 118 16.33 19.91 3.32
C VAL A 118 16.72 19.57 1.89
N ALA A 119 16.44 20.48 0.96
CA ALA A 119 16.87 20.30 -0.42
C ALA A 119 18.39 20.12 -0.48
N PRO A 120 18.91 19.17 -1.27
CA PRO A 120 20.35 19.05 -1.46
C PRO A 120 20.90 20.36 -2.06
N PRO A 121 22.13 20.76 -1.72
CA PRO A 121 22.73 21.96 -2.27
C PRO A 121 22.73 21.86 -3.80
N LEU A 122 22.35 22.95 -4.47
CA LEU A 122 22.43 23.03 -5.93
C LEU A 122 23.87 22.68 -6.34
N PRO A 123 24.07 21.77 -7.30
CA PRO A 123 25.42 21.48 -7.75
C PRO A 123 26.03 22.77 -8.32
N PRO A 124 27.36 22.95 -8.18
CA PRO A 124 28.03 24.14 -8.65
C PRO A 124 27.68 24.42 -10.11
N ILE A 125 27.36 25.67 -10.42
CA ILE A 125 27.03 26.10 -11.78
C ILE A 125 28.27 25.89 -12.65
N SER A 126 28.33 24.79 -13.40
CA SER A 126 29.31 24.63 -14.46
C SER A 126 28.86 25.50 -15.62
N HIS A 127 29.64 26.53 -15.96
CA HIS A 127 29.47 27.35 -17.17
C HIS A 127 29.81 26.57 -18.46
N SER A 128 29.23 25.39 -18.63
CA SER A 128 29.27 24.63 -19.89
C SER A 128 27.84 24.41 -20.36
N SER A 129 27.56 25.07 -21.48
CA SER A 129 26.36 25.02 -22.34
C SER A 129 25.46 23.78 -22.24
N PHE A 130 24.15 24.04 -22.22
CA PHE A 130 22.99 23.13 -22.27
C PHE A 130 22.70 22.35 -20.98
N ASP A 131 22.13 23.08 -20.03
CA ASP A 131 21.53 22.52 -18.84
C ASP A 131 20.07 22.08 -19.11
N ASN A 132 19.85 20.80 -19.36
CA ASN A 132 18.53 20.20 -19.56
C ASN A 132 17.77 19.96 -18.24
N ARG A 133 18.06 20.69 -17.16
CA ARG A 133 17.46 20.50 -15.82
C ARG A 133 16.03 21.04 -15.65
N TRP A 134 15.32 21.32 -16.73
CA TRP A 134 13.88 21.64 -16.73
C TRP A 134 13.09 20.66 -17.61
N THR A 135 12.95 19.41 -17.17
CA THR A 135 11.93 18.47 -17.72
C THR A 135 11.21 17.69 -16.63
N PHE A 136 11.06 18.27 -15.42
CA PHE A 136 10.13 17.75 -14.41
C PHE A 136 9.23 18.84 -13.82
N GLU A 137 8.82 19.80 -14.65
CA GLU A 137 7.65 20.61 -14.35
C GLU A 137 6.68 20.52 -15.52
N SER A 138 5.38 20.42 -15.17
CA SER A 138 4.19 20.55 -16.03
C SER A 138 3.62 19.30 -16.72
N LYS A 139 3.28 18.23 -16.00
CA LYS A 139 2.04 17.44 -16.27
C LYS A 139 1.47 16.76 -15.02
N LEU A 140 1.09 17.53 -14.01
CA LEU A 140 -0.03 17.15 -13.14
C LEU A 140 -1.11 18.21 -13.34
N LYS A 141 -2.09 17.88 -14.18
CA LYS A 141 -3.37 18.57 -14.22
C LYS A 141 -4.35 17.71 -13.43
N PHE A 142 -4.98 18.31 -12.42
CA PHE A 142 -6.17 17.77 -11.75
C PHE A 142 -7.37 17.85 -12.69
#